data_AF-A0A4R9GU34-F1
#
_entry.id   AF-A0A4R9GU34-F1
#
_cell.length_a   1.000
_cell.length_b   1.000
_cell.length_c   1.000
_cell.angle_alpha   90.00
_cell.angle_beta   90.00
_cell.angle_gamma   90.00
#
_symmetry.space_group_name_H-M   'P 1'
#
loop_
_entity.id
_entity.type
_entity.pdbx_description
1 polymer ?
#
loop_
_entity_poly.entity_id
_entity_poly.type
_entity_poly.pdbx_seq_one_letter_code
_entity_poly.pdbx_strand_id
1 'polypeptide(L)'
;MVFSIGSLVVDRVLFYGIVFNFPNEMEWDTSPWYNFLSKRRNIEFQGSEKGTLIVGSSVALYSVFPEGIFPADSFAKTEQVRAEFYAHPSMSPSDFYFYKEDIASKNPTAVVYVFNPADFQLEYINKKENILYFDEAKYFQDSVEARHQNRLLYPQSFLKERWREIGTLSKSNLQDFLIRSFLFSVRLRSFFYDPFVAWYMHRFRLGRSYHYYTGIVPENGIYLRGWAKPEFEIECEINGAFLRDSFFLHRPDAKLAVFRVGRSEPIWERRYEKSGWHKLDIEFSDRPKTVRLRFETDTPVSSEEVDARIFGREEIYGIRLSQNFCRRDFRREISYRRTESLDDSRLAGMSPREYDEDYDLRLYKNQEEEGALNRLKTIRKSKELLSSSDSYLEWSEMKYLRKTVSFLKERGIKVILINSPENPLERNSYESGAWYKGYLQFLDSLKSDGVYFHDASALISDKRGFLDPHHLTYRAAREATRHYSEWIRDDLSL
;
A
#
# COMPACT_ATOMS: atom_id res chain seq x y z
N MET A 1 -0.53 -36.13 -13.38
CA MET A 1 -0.82 -35.83 -11.97
C MET A 1 -2.31 -36.10 -11.76
N VAL A 2 -2.68 -37.05 -10.90
CA VAL A 2 -4.08 -37.44 -10.67
C VAL A 2 -4.45 -36.99 -9.26
N PHE A 3 -5.18 -35.88 -9.15
CA PHE A 3 -5.81 -35.49 -7.89
C PHE A 3 -7.14 -36.21 -7.78
N SER A 4 -7.42 -36.84 -6.65
CA SER A 4 -8.76 -37.37 -6.40
C SER A 4 -9.74 -36.21 -6.28
N ILE A 5 -10.99 -36.41 -6.69
CA ILE A 5 -12.05 -35.41 -6.52
C ILE A 5 -12.16 -34.99 -5.04
N GLY A 6 -11.96 -35.95 -4.12
CA GLY A 6 -11.94 -35.69 -2.68
C GLY A 6 -10.85 -34.70 -2.24
N SER A 7 -9.63 -34.78 -2.78
CA SER A 7 -8.57 -33.83 -2.42
C SER A 7 -8.82 -32.43 -2.99
N LEU A 8 -9.43 -32.33 -4.17
CA LEU A 8 -9.86 -31.04 -4.74
C LEU A 8 -10.99 -30.40 -3.93
N VAL A 9 -11.93 -31.20 -3.42
CA VAL A 9 -13.02 -30.72 -2.55
C VAL A 9 -12.48 -30.25 -1.20
N VAL A 10 -11.59 -31.03 -0.58
CA VAL A 10 -10.91 -30.63 0.67
C VAL A 10 -10.14 -29.33 0.49
N ASP A 11 -9.35 -29.21 -0.58
CA ASP A 11 -8.62 -27.99 -0.91
C ASP A 11 -9.57 -26.78 -1.08
N ARG A 12 -10.63 -26.94 -1.87
CA ARG A 12 -11.52 -25.83 -2.20
C ARG A 12 -12.47 -25.43 -1.08
N VAL A 13 -12.96 -26.37 -0.28
CA VAL A 13 -13.92 -26.08 0.79
C VAL A 13 -13.20 -25.76 2.10
N LEU A 14 -12.23 -26.58 2.49
CA LEU A 14 -11.56 -26.40 3.78
C LEU A 14 -10.52 -25.31 3.71
N PHE A 15 -9.57 -25.33 2.76
CA PHE A 15 -8.51 -24.30 2.77
C PHE A 15 -9.05 -22.91 2.43
N TYR A 16 -9.83 -22.78 1.36
CA TYR A 16 -10.38 -21.47 0.99
C TYR A 16 -11.37 -20.95 2.04
N GLY A 17 -12.28 -21.82 2.52
CA GLY A 17 -13.28 -21.45 3.53
C GLY A 17 -12.65 -21.05 4.86
N ILE A 18 -11.67 -21.80 5.35
CA ILE A 18 -11.00 -21.51 6.63
C ILE A 18 -10.23 -20.19 6.54
N VAL A 19 -9.45 -19.97 5.48
CA VAL A 19 -8.57 -18.80 5.34
C VAL A 19 -9.36 -17.49 5.25
N PHE A 20 -10.42 -17.45 4.45
CA PHE A 20 -11.14 -16.21 4.17
C PHE A 20 -12.38 -15.99 5.04
N ASN A 21 -12.77 -16.94 5.90
CA ASN A 21 -13.76 -16.71 6.95
C ASN A 21 -13.11 -16.44 8.32
N PHE A 22 -11.79 -16.53 8.43
CA PHE A 22 -11.06 -16.15 9.64
C PHE A 22 -10.99 -14.61 9.77
N PRO A 23 -11.05 -14.05 10.99
CA PRO A 23 -10.98 -12.60 11.18
C PRO A 23 -9.69 -12.00 10.62
N ASN A 24 -9.84 -11.01 9.74
CA ASN A 24 -8.72 -10.22 9.26
C ASN A 24 -8.47 -9.04 10.18
N GLU A 25 -7.48 -9.17 11.06
CA GLU A 25 -7.05 -8.11 11.99
C GLU A 25 -5.73 -7.46 11.54
N MET A 26 -5.28 -7.74 10.31
CA MET A 26 -4.00 -7.24 9.80
C MET A 26 -4.08 -5.76 9.40
N GLU A 27 -2.95 -5.08 9.57
CA GLU A 27 -2.82 -3.65 9.29
C GLU A 27 -2.73 -3.35 7.79
N TRP A 28 -2.89 -2.07 7.46
CA TRP A 28 -2.64 -1.57 6.11
C TRP A 28 -1.26 -1.99 5.60
N ASP A 29 -1.18 -2.35 4.31
CA ASP A 29 0.07 -2.71 3.61
C ASP A 29 0.85 -3.90 4.22
N THR A 30 0.19 -4.71 5.05
CA THR A 30 0.67 -6.03 5.49
C THR A 30 -0.01 -7.14 4.70
N SER A 31 0.64 -8.30 4.56
CA SER A 31 0.13 -9.45 3.79
C SER A 31 -0.71 -9.02 2.55
N PRO A 32 -0.13 -8.22 1.63
CA PRO A 32 -0.90 -7.45 0.65
C PRO A 32 -1.79 -8.33 -0.23
N TRP A 33 -1.35 -9.56 -0.50
CA TRP A 33 -2.09 -10.53 -1.29
C TRP A 33 -3.29 -11.11 -0.56
N TYR A 34 -3.15 -11.47 0.72
CA TYR A 34 -4.29 -11.90 1.52
C TYR A 34 -5.28 -10.75 1.68
N ASN A 35 -4.79 -9.56 2.05
CA ASN A 35 -5.63 -8.39 2.27
C ASN A 35 -6.43 -8.02 1.03
N PHE A 36 -5.80 -8.06 -0.15
CA PHE A 36 -6.50 -7.86 -1.42
C PHE A 36 -7.56 -8.93 -1.69
N LEU A 37 -7.24 -10.22 -1.54
CA LEU A 37 -8.21 -11.29 -1.78
C LEU A 37 -9.38 -11.25 -0.78
N SER A 38 -9.10 -10.96 0.50
CA SER A 38 -10.11 -10.79 1.54
C SER A 38 -11.02 -9.59 1.25
N LYS A 39 -10.44 -8.42 0.93
CA LYS A 39 -11.20 -7.22 0.57
C LYS A 39 -12.05 -7.45 -0.67
N ARG A 40 -11.44 -7.90 -1.78
CA ARG A 40 -12.09 -8.23 -3.05
C ARG A 40 -13.30 -9.15 -2.85
N ARG A 41 -13.18 -10.18 -2.02
CA ARG A 41 -14.29 -11.12 -1.74
C ARG A 41 -15.49 -10.39 -1.13
N ASN A 42 -15.24 -9.47 -0.20
CA ASN A 42 -16.27 -8.81 0.61
C ASN A 42 -16.80 -7.50 0.00
N ILE A 43 -16.32 -7.09 -1.18
CA ILE A 43 -16.91 -5.98 -1.92
C ILE A 43 -18.27 -6.43 -2.46
N GLU A 44 -19.32 -5.80 -1.95
CA GLU A 44 -20.71 -5.93 -2.38
C GLU A 44 -21.37 -4.57 -2.26
N PHE A 45 -21.98 -4.08 -3.35
CA PHE A 45 -22.80 -2.88 -3.35
C PHE A 45 -24.28 -3.28 -3.29
N GLN A 46 -25.07 -2.57 -2.49
CA GLN A 46 -26.51 -2.81 -2.45
C GLN A 46 -27.18 -2.35 -3.76
N GLY A 47 -28.33 -2.91 -4.12
CA GLY A 47 -28.99 -2.56 -5.40
C GLY A 47 -29.40 -1.09 -5.52
N SER A 48 -29.59 -0.39 -4.41
CA SER A 48 -29.87 1.05 -4.34
C SER A 48 -28.62 1.93 -4.24
N GLU A 49 -27.44 1.31 -4.20
CA GLU A 49 -26.16 1.97 -3.93
C GLU A 49 -25.41 2.24 -5.24
N LYS A 50 -24.94 3.48 -5.43
CA LYS A 50 -24.06 3.82 -6.56
C LYS A 50 -22.62 3.49 -6.18
N GLY A 51 -22.22 2.25 -6.43
CA GLY A 51 -20.90 1.73 -6.09
C GLY A 51 -19.79 2.21 -7.04
N THR A 52 -18.73 2.77 -6.49
CA THR A 52 -17.52 3.15 -7.22
C THR A 52 -16.34 2.31 -6.75
N LEU A 53 -15.57 1.73 -7.68
CA LEU A 53 -14.34 1.01 -7.34
C LEU A 53 -13.11 1.86 -7.66
N ILE A 54 -12.27 2.10 -6.65
CA ILE A 54 -10.96 2.73 -6.81
C ILE A 54 -9.95 1.60 -7.08
N VAL A 55 -9.50 1.51 -8.32
CA VAL A 55 -8.61 0.47 -8.83
C VAL A 55 -7.20 1.04 -9.00
N GLY A 56 -6.17 0.27 -8.65
CA GLY A 56 -4.78 0.67 -8.92
C GLY A 56 -3.73 -0.06 -8.11
N SER A 57 -2.48 0.37 -8.29
CA SER A 57 -1.31 -0.17 -7.61
C SER A 57 -1.15 0.43 -6.21
N SER A 58 0.06 0.35 -5.63
CA SER A 58 0.44 1.16 -4.48
C SER A 58 0.26 2.65 -4.73
N VAL A 59 0.31 3.11 -5.98
CA VAL A 59 -0.04 4.49 -6.36
C VAL A 59 -1.46 4.83 -5.87
N ALA A 60 -2.46 3.98 -6.15
CA ALA A 60 -3.82 4.22 -5.67
C ALA A 60 -3.93 4.11 -4.14
N LEU A 61 -3.27 3.10 -3.55
CA LEU A 61 -3.29 2.86 -2.10
C LEU A 61 -2.71 4.02 -1.28
N TYR A 62 -1.74 4.75 -1.85
CA TYR A 62 -1.07 5.87 -1.20
C TYR A 62 -1.60 7.23 -1.64
N SER A 63 -2.31 7.34 -2.77
CA SER A 63 -2.78 8.64 -3.28
C SER A 63 -4.26 8.92 -3.01
N VAL A 64 -5.04 7.94 -2.57
CA VAL A 64 -6.50 8.07 -2.44
C VAL A 64 -7.02 7.56 -1.10
N PHE A 65 -8.05 8.21 -0.56
CA PHE A 65 -8.89 7.71 0.52
C PHE A 65 -10.31 7.49 0.01
N PRO A 66 -10.80 6.24 -0.16
CA PRO A 66 -12.16 5.98 -0.64
C PRO A 66 -13.23 6.66 0.20
N GLU A 67 -13.06 6.71 1.52
CA GLU A 67 -13.96 7.42 2.45
C GLU A 67 -13.99 8.94 2.21
N GLY A 68 -12.98 9.49 1.56
CA GLY A 68 -12.90 10.91 1.17
C GLY A 68 -13.44 11.20 -0.23
N ILE A 69 -13.75 10.18 -1.04
CA ILE A 69 -14.29 10.39 -2.40
C ILE A 69 -15.73 10.87 -2.35
N PHE A 70 -16.55 10.34 -1.42
CA PHE A 70 -17.93 10.76 -1.22
C PHE A 70 -18.20 11.06 0.28
N PRO A 71 -17.72 12.21 0.81
CA PRO A 71 -17.86 12.52 2.23
C PRO A 71 -19.33 12.68 2.66
N ALA A 72 -19.70 12.08 3.80
CA ALA A 72 -21.09 11.99 4.28
C ALA A 72 -21.83 13.34 4.31
N ASP A 73 -21.14 14.42 4.68
CA ASP A 73 -21.72 15.77 4.78
C ASP A 73 -22.15 16.35 3.42
N SER A 74 -21.57 15.86 2.31
CA SER A 74 -21.91 16.29 0.95
C SER A 74 -23.04 15.48 0.32
N PHE A 75 -23.30 14.25 0.79
CA PHE A 75 -24.21 13.28 0.15
C PHE A 75 -25.43 12.92 0.98
N ALA A 76 -25.72 13.67 2.05
CA ALA A 76 -26.83 13.42 2.98
C ALA A 76 -28.25 13.46 2.37
N LYS A 77 -28.42 13.72 1.07
CA LYS A 77 -29.75 13.90 0.45
C LYS A 77 -30.07 13.10 -0.81
N THR A 78 -29.13 12.42 -1.46
CA THR A 78 -29.42 11.73 -2.74
C THR A 78 -28.49 10.55 -2.95
N GLU A 79 -29.05 9.33 -2.83
CA GLU A 79 -28.44 8.02 -3.13
C GLU A 79 -27.17 7.69 -2.32
N GLN A 80 -27.10 6.48 -1.76
CA GLN A 80 -25.88 6.03 -1.07
C GLN A 80 -24.81 5.79 -2.15
N VAL A 81 -23.93 6.77 -2.35
CA VAL A 81 -22.73 6.63 -3.19
C VAL A 81 -21.60 6.19 -2.28
N ARG A 82 -20.93 5.07 -2.59
CA ARG A 82 -19.77 4.58 -1.82
C ARG A 82 -18.63 4.25 -2.75
N ALA A 83 -17.43 4.63 -2.34
CA ALA A 83 -16.20 4.18 -2.96
C ALA A 83 -15.57 3.03 -2.15
N GLU A 84 -15.07 2.02 -2.84
CA GLU A 84 -14.34 0.90 -2.25
C GLU A 84 -13.03 0.65 -3.00
N PHE A 85 -11.98 0.30 -2.27
CA PHE A 85 -10.73 -0.09 -2.92
C PHE A 85 -10.83 -1.47 -3.59
N TYR A 86 -10.34 -1.54 -4.82
CA TYR A 86 -9.96 -2.74 -5.52
C TYR A 86 -8.49 -2.56 -5.97
N ALA A 87 -7.57 -2.55 -5.01
CA ALA A 87 -6.18 -2.16 -5.25
C ALA A 87 -5.19 -3.08 -4.50
N HIS A 88 -3.99 -3.27 -5.07
CA HIS A 88 -2.89 -4.00 -4.45
C HIS A 88 -1.54 -3.44 -4.91
N PRO A 89 -0.42 -3.60 -4.17
CA PRO A 89 0.80 -2.79 -4.36
C PRO A 89 1.41 -2.75 -5.76
N SER A 90 1.29 -3.79 -6.58
CA SER A 90 1.93 -3.85 -7.91
C SER A 90 0.96 -4.05 -9.08
N MET A 91 -0.28 -3.55 -8.97
CA MET A 91 -1.28 -3.66 -10.04
C MET A 91 -0.88 -2.92 -11.31
N SER A 92 -0.55 -3.66 -12.36
CA SER A 92 -0.33 -3.10 -13.70
C SER A 92 -1.63 -3.08 -14.53
N PRO A 93 -1.64 -2.40 -15.70
CA PRO A 93 -2.73 -2.50 -16.65
C PRO A 93 -3.12 -3.92 -17.08
N SER A 94 -2.16 -4.85 -17.22
CA SER A 94 -2.45 -6.26 -17.48
C SER A 94 -3.13 -6.95 -16.30
N ASP A 95 -2.73 -6.65 -15.06
CA ASP A 95 -3.41 -7.15 -13.87
C ASP A 95 -4.88 -6.65 -13.86
N PHE A 96 -5.11 -5.35 -14.11
CA PHE A 96 -6.45 -4.75 -14.24
C PHE A 96 -7.31 -5.47 -15.29
N TYR A 97 -6.71 -5.79 -16.45
CA TYR A 97 -7.38 -6.58 -17.48
C TYR A 97 -7.77 -7.98 -17.00
N PHE A 98 -6.93 -8.68 -16.25
CA PHE A 98 -7.28 -10.01 -15.75
C PHE A 98 -8.34 -9.97 -14.64
N TYR A 99 -8.53 -8.83 -13.99
CA TYR A 99 -9.60 -8.60 -13.01
C TYR A 99 -10.92 -8.13 -13.58
N LYS A 100 -10.99 -7.69 -14.84
CA LYS A 100 -12.16 -7.02 -15.44
C LYS A 100 -13.49 -7.74 -15.22
N GLU A 101 -13.52 -9.08 -15.32
CA GLU A 101 -14.74 -9.87 -15.11
C GLU A 101 -15.20 -9.85 -13.64
N ASP A 102 -14.25 -9.93 -12.70
CA ASP A 102 -14.56 -9.85 -11.27
C ASP A 102 -15.03 -8.46 -10.88
N ILE A 103 -14.33 -7.43 -11.35
CA ILE A 103 -14.72 -6.03 -11.16
C ILE A 103 -16.15 -5.80 -11.66
N ALA A 104 -16.47 -6.26 -12.87
CA ALA A 104 -17.82 -6.13 -13.42
C ALA A 104 -18.86 -6.92 -12.60
N SER A 105 -18.50 -8.10 -12.08
CA SER A 105 -19.40 -8.91 -11.25
C SER A 105 -19.77 -8.27 -9.91
N LYS A 106 -19.02 -7.25 -9.47
CA LYS A 106 -19.37 -6.44 -8.30
C LYS A 106 -20.46 -5.41 -8.58
N ASN A 107 -20.91 -5.29 -9.83
CA ASN A 107 -21.90 -4.31 -10.30
C ASN A 107 -21.60 -2.84 -9.90
N PRO A 108 -20.37 -2.34 -10.06
CA PRO A 108 -20.10 -0.93 -9.81
C PRO A 108 -20.77 -0.05 -10.88
N THR A 109 -21.22 1.13 -10.50
CA THR A 109 -21.62 2.17 -11.46
C THR A 109 -20.41 2.82 -12.13
N ALA A 110 -19.27 2.84 -11.44
CA ALA A 110 -18.04 3.44 -11.94
C ALA A 110 -16.77 2.72 -11.46
N VAL A 111 -15.73 2.76 -12.28
CA VAL A 111 -14.38 2.32 -11.95
C VAL A 111 -13.43 3.49 -12.14
N VAL A 112 -12.71 3.87 -11.08
CA VAL A 112 -11.68 4.89 -11.11
C VAL A 112 -10.33 4.20 -11.08
N TYR A 113 -9.61 4.18 -12.20
CA TYR A 113 -8.27 3.61 -12.29
C TYR A 113 -7.24 4.70 -12.05
N VAL A 114 -6.56 4.64 -10.90
CA VAL A 114 -5.52 5.59 -10.49
C VAL A 114 -4.16 4.94 -10.67
N PHE A 115 -3.32 5.52 -11.52
CA PHE A 115 -2.04 4.95 -11.93
C PHE A 115 -1.00 6.03 -12.19
N ASN A 116 0.26 5.63 -12.27
CA ASN A 116 1.39 6.47 -12.67
C ASN A 116 2.15 5.79 -13.84
N PRO A 117 2.96 6.50 -14.64
CA PRO A 117 3.77 5.86 -15.70
C PRO A 117 4.58 4.65 -15.22
N ALA A 118 5.03 4.63 -13.96
CA ALA A 118 5.75 3.49 -13.36
C ALA A 118 4.93 2.17 -13.35
N ASP A 119 3.59 2.23 -13.39
CA ASP A 119 2.72 1.05 -13.42
C ASP A 119 2.76 0.34 -14.79
N PHE A 120 3.17 1.05 -15.84
CA PHE A 120 3.34 0.50 -17.19
C PHE A 120 4.64 -0.30 -17.38
N GLN A 121 5.29 -0.69 -16.28
CA GLN A 121 6.46 -1.59 -16.27
C GLN A 121 7.69 -1.00 -16.98
N LEU A 122 8.01 0.27 -16.68
CA LEU A 122 9.11 1.00 -17.33
C LEU A 122 10.48 0.33 -17.17
N GLU A 123 10.65 -0.56 -16.19
CA GLU A 123 11.88 -1.35 -15.99
C GLU A 123 12.26 -2.25 -17.17
N TYR A 124 11.36 -2.49 -18.13
CA TYR A 124 11.64 -3.27 -19.35
C TYR A 124 11.98 -2.42 -20.58
N ILE A 125 12.07 -1.09 -20.43
CA ILE A 125 12.53 -0.20 -21.48
C ILE A 125 14.04 -0.35 -21.65
N ASN A 126 14.46 -0.67 -22.87
CA ASN A 126 15.85 -0.86 -23.24
C ASN A 126 16.20 -0.07 -24.51
N LYS A 127 17.50 0.08 -24.75
CA LYS A 127 18.06 0.75 -25.93
C LYS A 127 19.03 -0.18 -26.64
N LYS A 128 18.82 -0.43 -27.94
CA LYS A 128 19.78 -1.14 -28.80
C LYS A 128 20.05 -0.29 -30.03
N GLU A 129 21.33 -0.03 -30.33
CA GLU A 129 21.76 0.71 -31.53
C GLU A 129 21.00 2.04 -31.71
N ASN A 130 20.81 2.77 -30.61
CA ASN A 130 20.01 4.01 -30.50
C ASN A 130 18.49 3.91 -30.65
N ILE A 131 17.93 2.73 -30.85
CA ILE A 131 16.48 2.52 -30.90
C ILE A 131 15.98 2.07 -29.53
N LEU A 132 14.98 2.76 -28.99
CA LEU A 132 14.27 2.34 -27.78
C LEU A 132 13.25 1.28 -28.10
N TYR A 133 13.12 0.30 -27.21
CA TYR A 133 12.11 -0.74 -27.29
C TYR A 133 11.71 -1.22 -25.90
N PHE A 134 10.52 -1.81 -25.79
CA PHE A 134 10.08 -2.54 -24.61
C PHE A 134 10.43 -4.02 -24.77
N ASP A 135 11.16 -4.60 -23.82
CA ASP A 135 11.55 -6.01 -23.85
C ASP A 135 10.39 -6.93 -23.46
N GLU A 136 9.47 -7.15 -24.41
CA GLU A 136 8.31 -8.02 -24.25
C GLU A 136 8.69 -9.46 -23.85
N ALA A 137 9.84 -9.96 -24.33
CA ALA A 137 10.27 -11.32 -24.05
C ALA A 137 10.70 -11.47 -22.59
N LYS A 138 11.53 -10.54 -22.08
CA LYS A 138 11.93 -10.53 -20.67
C LYS A 138 10.74 -10.26 -19.76
N TYR A 139 9.86 -9.33 -20.12
CA TYR A 139 8.65 -9.04 -19.36
C TYR A 139 7.74 -10.27 -19.25
N PHE A 140 7.53 -10.99 -20.35
CA PHE A 140 6.74 -12.22 -20.34
C PHE A 140 7.40 -13.32 -19.50
N GLN A 141 8.71 -13.51 -19.61
CA GLN A 141 9.44 -14.47 -18.79
C GLN A 141 9.24 -14.19 -17.30
N ASP A 142 9.44 -12.94 -16.87
CA ASP A 142 9.25 -12.55 -15.46
C ASP A 142 7.80 -12.66 -15.01
N SER A 143 6.86 -12.39 -15.92
CA SER A 143 5.42 -12.60 -15.71
C SER A 143 5.09 -14.06 -15.39
N VAL A 144 5.81 -15.02 -15.96
CA VAL A 144 5.62 -16.45 -15.71
C VAL A 144 6.38 -16.90 -14.44
N GLU A 145 7.62 -16.45 -14.29
CA GLU A 145 8.55 -16.99 -13.31
C GLU A 145 8.45 -16.32 -11.94
N ALA A 146 8.25 -15.00 -11.89
CA ALA A 146 8.37 -14.20 -10.68
C ALA A 146 7.10 -13.45 -10.28
N ARG A 147 6.25 -13.05 -11.23
CA ARG A 147 5.09 -12.18 -10.94
C ARG A 147 4.03 -12.90 -10.10
N HIS A 148 3.86 -12.45 -8.86
CA HIS A 148 2.94 -13.02 -7.87
C HIS A 148 1.48 -12.98 -8.36
N GLN A 149 1.06 -11.93 -9.05
CA GLN A 149 -0.32 -11.73 -9.50
C GLN A 149 -0.78 -12.83 -10.45
N ASN A 150 0.03 -13.11 -11.48
CA ASN A 150 -0.25 -14.16 -12.45
C ASN A 150 -0.34 -15.53 -11.76
N ARG A 151 0.55 -15.80 -10.81
CA ARG A 151 0.66 -17.11 -10.13
C ARG A 151 -0.38 -17.29 -9.01
N LEU A 152 -0.76 -16.22 -8.32
CA LEU A 152 -1.56 -16.26 -7.08
C LEU A 152 -2.95 -15.64 -7.21
N LEU A 153 -3.20 -14.68 -8.10
CA LEU A 153 -4.45 -13.91 -8.12
C LEU A 153 -5.37 -14.29 -9.30
N TYR A 154 -4.81 -14.66 -10.46
CA TYR A 154 -5.58 -15.11 -11.62
C TYR A 154 -4.85 -16.16 -12.50
N PRO A 155 -4.27 -17.23 -11.92
CA PRO A 155 -3.51 -18.23 -12.68
C PRO A 155 -4.32 -18.89 -13.79
N GLN A 156 -5.62 -19.08 -13.57
CA GLN A 156 -6.54 -19.66 -14.56
C GLN A 156 -6.70 -18.77 -15.79
N SER A 157 -6.98 -17.49 -15.60
CA SER A 157 -7.19 -16.53 -16.70
C SER A 157 -5.90 -16.31 -17.49
N PHE A 158 -4.77 -16.17 -16.80
CA PHE A 158 -3.47 -16.03 -17.45
C PHE A 158 -3.08 -17.29 -18.24
N LEU A 159 -3.28 -18.47 -17.66
CA LEU A 159 -3.04 -19.74 -18.35
C LEU A 159 -3.94 -19.88 -19.58
N LYS A 160 -5.24 -19.58 -19.46
CA LYS A 160 -6.19 -19.66 -20.58
C LYS A 160 -5.73 -18.82 -21.78
N GLU A 161 -5.25 -17.61 -21.53
CA GLU A 161 -4.80 -16.70 -22.57
C GLU A 161 -3.42 -17.08 -23.15
N ARG A 162 -2.48 -17.54 -22.30
CA ARG A 162 -1.05 -17.65 -22.66
C ARG A 162 -0.47 -19.06 -22.63
N TRP A 163 -1.28 -20.13 -22.52
CA TRP A 163 -0.79 -21.50 -22.32
C TRP A 163 0.26 -21.96 -23.34
N ARG A 164 0.13 -21.57 -24.62
CA ARG A 164 1.10 -21.93 -25.67
C ARG A 164 2.46 -21.28 -25.41
N GLU A 165 2.46 -19.99 -25.13
CA GLU A 165 3.70 -19.23 -24.87
C GLU A 165 4.36 -19.70 -23.57
N ILE A 166 3.58 -19.98 -22.52
CA ILE A 166 4.08 -20.58 -21.27
C ILE A 166 4.72 -21.94 -21.55
N GLY A 167 4.07 -22.79 -22.36
CA GLY A 167 4.56 -24.11 -22.72
C GLY A 167 5.85 -24.06 -23.56
N THR A 168 5.97 -23.07 -24.44
CA THR A 168 7.20 -22.81 -25.22
C THR A 168 8.34 -22.34 -24.32
N LEU A 169 8.05 -21.48 -23.34
CA LEU A 169 9.06 -21.00 -22.38
C LEU A 169 9.55 -22.16 -21.49
N SER A 170 8.63 -22.90 -20.87
CA SER A 170 8.96 -24.05 -20.03
C SER A 170 7.75 -24.95 -19.75
N LYS A 171 7.90 -26.25 -20.01
CA LYS A 171 6.90 -27.27 -19.62
C LYS A 171 6.66 -27.29 -18.11
N SER A 172 7.68 -26.99 -17.30
CA SER A 172 7.57 -26.92 -15.84
C SER A 172 6.67 -25.74 -15.42
N ASN A 173 6.87 -24.58 -16.04
CA ASN A 173 6.02 -23.40 -15.79
C ASN A 173 4.56 -23.70 -16.16
N LEU A 174 4.32 -24.36 -17.29
CA LEU A 174 2.96 -24.77 -17.68
C LEU A 174 2.30 -25.69 -16.63
N GLN A 175 3.07 -26.65 -16.08
CA GLN A 175 2.58 -27.52 -15.01
C GLN A 175 2.30 -26.75 -13.71
N ASP A 176 3.17 -25.83 -13.30
CA ASP A 176 2.96 -24.99 -12.11
C ASP A 176 1.68 -24.14 -12.23
N PHE A 177 1.43 -23.52 -13.39
CA PHE A 177 0.19 -22.77 -13.64
C PHE A 177 -1.05 -23.66 -13.64
N LEU A 178 -0.97 -24.88 -14.19
CA LEU A 178 -2.07 -25.85 -14.11
C LEU A 178 -2.36 -26.22 -12.64
N ILE A 179 -1.33 -26.54 -11.85
CA ILE A 179 -1.49 -26.89 -10.44
C ILE A 179 -2.10 -25.73 -9.66
N ARG A 180 -1.59 -24.50 -9.81
CA ARG A 180 -2.12 -23.30 -9.14
C ARG A 180 -3.54 -22.94 -9.58
N SER A 181 -3.92 -23.34 -10.79
CA SER A 181 -5.28 -23.18 -11.29
C SER A 181 -6.28 -24.12 -10.60
N PHE A 182 -5.85 -25.27 -10.09
CA PHE A 182 -6.73 -26.25 -9.44
C PHE A 182 -6.61 -26.31 -7.91
N LEU A 183 -5.44 -25.98 -7.35
CA LEU A 183 -5.15 -26.13 -5.92
C LEU A 183 -4.88 -24.79 -5.22
N PHE A 184 -5.81 -24.40 -4.36
CA PHE A 184 -5.70 -23.25 -3.46
C PHE A 184 -4.61 -23.41 -2.42
N SER A 185 -4.36 -24.60 -1.89
CA SER A 185 -3.27 -24.85 -0.94
C SER A 185 -1.90 -24.52 -1.53
N VAL A 186 -1.67 -24.80 -2.81
CA VAL A 186 -0.43 -24.42 -3.51
C VAL A 186 -0.43 -22.93 -3.85
N ARG A 187 -1.58 -22.42 -4.28
CA ARG A 187 -1.77 -21.04 -4.72
C ARG A 187 -1.67 -20.02 -3.57
N LEU A 188 -2.12 -20.35 -2.36
CA LEU A 188 -2.23 -19.41 -1.23
C LEU A 188 -1.19 -19.69 -0.12
N ARG A 189 -0.30 -20.67 -0.32
CA ARG A 189 0.66 -21.12 0.69
C ARG A 189 1.48 -19.99 1.31
N SER A 190 1.87 -18.99 0.52
CA SER A 190 2.80 -17.94 0.94
C SER A 190 2.25 -17.01 2.02
N PHE A 191 0.93 -16.90 2.17
CA PHE A 191 0.28 -16.01 3.14
C PHE A 191 -0.82 -16.71 3.95
N PHE A 192 -0.88 -18.04 3.88
CA PHE A 192 -1.93 -18.84 4.54
C PHE A 192 -1.99 -18.59 6.05
N TYR A 193 -0.83 -18.43 6.70
CA TYR A 193 -0.73 -18.32 8.15
C TYR A 193 -0.91 -16.89 8.67
N ASP A 194 -0.76 -15.88 7.81
CA ASP A 194 -0.72 -14.47 8.17
C ASP A 194 -1.91 -14.03 9.03
N PRO A 195 -3.20 -14.29 8.66
CA PRO A 195 -4.33 -13.89 9.49
C PRO A 195 -4.37 -14.61 10.85
N PHE A 196 -3.92 -15.87 10.93
CA PHE A 196 -3.86 -16.62 12.17
C PHE A 196 -2.78 -16.09 13.11
N VAL A 197 -1.63 -15.74 12.56
CA VAL A 197 -0.52 -15.13 13.31
C VAL A 197 -0.94 -13.78 13.87
N ALA A 198 -1.58 -12.93 13.06
CA ALA A 198 -2.09 -11.64 13.51
C ALA A 198 -3.09 -11.79 14.67
N TRP A 199 -4.10 -12.66 14.51
CA TRP A 199 -5.08 -12.95 15.55
C TRP A 199 -4.45 -13.49 16.84
N TYR A 200 -3.46 -14.38 16.73
CA TYR A 200 -2.73 -14.92 17.87
C TYR A 200 -1.96 -13.79 18.60
N MET A 201 -1.22 -12.97 17.87
CA MET A 201 -0.44 -11.86 18.44
C MET A 201 -1.32 -10.86 19.19
N HIS A 202 -2.51 -10.57 18.67
CA HIS A 202 -3.50 -9.72 19.32
C HIS A 202 -4.06 -10.37 20.58
N ARG A 203 -4.57 -11.59 20.50
CA ARG A 203 -5.24 -12.23 21.65
C ARG A 203 -4.34 -12.35 22.88
N PHE A 204 -3.05 -12.59 22.67
CA PHE A 204 -2.06 -12.69 23.75
C PHE A 204 -1.35 -11.37 24.07
N ARG A 205 -1.78 -10.24 23.48
CA ARG A 205 -1.17 -8.90 23.64
C ARG A 205 0.35 -8.94 23.52
N LEU A 206 0.86 -9.74 22.59
CA LEU A 206 2.29 -9.82 22.33
C LEU A 206 2.69 -8.55 21.60
N GLY A 207 2.12 -8.30 20.41
CA GLY A 207 2.30 -7.06 19.66
C GLY A 207 3.77 -6.67 19.44
N ARG A 208 4.68 -7.66 19.39
CA ARG A 208 6.15 -7.48 19.29
C ARG A 208 6.67 -7.60 17.87
N SER A 209 5.86 -8.16 16.98
CA SER A 209 6.16 -8.35 15.56
C SER A 209 4.97 -7.85 14.78
N TYR A 210 5.14 -6.68 14.17
CA TYR A 210 4.12 -5.99 13.37
C TYR A 210 4.82 -5.04 12.41
N HIS A 211 4.13 -4.67 11.34
CA HIS A 211 4.65 -3.71 10.36
C HIS A 211 4.21 -2.29 10.70
N TYR A 212 2.95 -2.12 11.10
CA TYR A 212 2.35 -0.82 11.38
C TYR A 212 1.78 -0.72 12.79
N TYR A 213 2.07 0.38 13.47
CA TYR A 213 1.54 0.70 14.78
C TYR A 213 0.04 1.05 14.72
N THR A 214 -0.74 0.48 15.62
CA THR A 214 -2.21 0.63 15.66
C THR A 214 -2.74 1.02 17.05
N GLY A 215 -1.84 1.29 18.00
CA GLY A 215 -2.16 1.74 19.35
C GLY A 215 -2.72 3.16 19.38
N ILE A 216 -2.62 3.82 20.54
CA ILE A 216 -2.94 5.24 20.63
C ILE A 216 -1.73 6.05 20.17
N VAL A 217 -1.93 7.02 19.28
CA VAL A 217 -0.83 7.84 18.74
C VAL A 217 -0.44 8.88 19.81
N PRO A 218 0.84 9.01 20.16
CA PRO A 218 1.33 10.08 21.03
C PRO A 218 1.04 11.47 20.45
N GLU A 219 1.00 12.51 21.30
CA GLU A 219 0.70 13.89 20.85
C GLU A 219 1.72 14.43 19.84
N ASN A 220 2.98 14.04 19.98
CA ASN A 220 4.06 14.39 19.04
C ASN A 220 4.23 13.39 17.90
N GLY A 221 3.24 12.50 17.69
CA GLY A 221 3.23 11.51 16.62
C GLY A 221 4.00 10.23 16.92
N ILE A 222 4.01 9.32 15.94
CA ILE A 222 4.76 8.06 16.00
C ILE A 222 5.24 7.65 14.60
N TYR A 223 6.38 6.99 14.51
CA TYR A 223 6.81 6.36 13.26
C TYR A 223 6.01 5.07 13.01
N LEU A 224 5.85 4.65 11.75
CA LEU A 224 4.99 3.54 11.33
C LEU A 224 5.31 2.24 12.08
N ARG A 225 6.61 1.97 12.33
CA ARG A 225 7.08 0.79 13.06
C ARG A 225 6.90 0.88 14.58
N GLY A 226 6.28 1.95 15.08
CA GLY A 226 5.95 2.19 16.49
C GLY A 226 7.08 2.79 17.33
N TRP A 227 8.12 3.36 16.71
CA TRP A 227 9.09 4.18 17.43
C TRP A 227 8.44 5.50 17.85
N ALA A 228 8.54 5.82 19.15
CA ALA A 228 8.16 7.12 19.68
C ALA A 228 9.41 8.01 19.82
N LYS A 229 9.21 9.32 20.04
CA LYS A 229 10.29 10.25 20.40
C LYS A 229 10.85 9.91 21.81
N PRO A 230 12.05 10.41 22.18
CA PRO A 230 12.63 10.17 23.51
C PRO A 230 11.74 10.61 24.68
N GLU A 231 11.00 11.69 24.48
CA GLU A 231 9.94 12.16 25.36
C GLU A 231 8.63 12.25 24.56
N PHE A 232 7.54 11.70 25.11
CA PHE A 232 6.22 11.77 24.48
C PHE A 232 5.09 11.67 25.50
N GLU A 233 3.97 12.31 25.17
CA GLU A 233 2.71 12.16 25.91
C GLU A 233 1.72 11.30 25.13
N ILE A 234 1.00 10.44 25.83
CA ILE A 234 0.01 9.53 25.26
C ILE A 234 -1.17 9.36 26.23
N GLU A 235 -2.39 9.36 25.68
CA GLU A 235 -3.58 8.98 26.42
C GLU A 235 -3.74 7.45 26.36
N CYS A 236 -3.87 6.80 27.51
CA CYS A 236 -3.96 5.34 27.62
C CYS A 236 -5.34 4.92 28.13
N GLU A 237 -5.95 3.98 27.42
CA GLU A 237 -7.16 3.28 27.84
C GLU A 237 -6.79 2.23 28.89
N ILE A 238 -7.36 2.34 30.08
CA ILE A 238 -7.02 1.48 31.23
C ILE A 238 -8.06 0.35 31.37
N ASN A 239 -7.57 -0.86 31.63
CA ASN A 239 -8.41 -2.02 31.89
C ASN A 239 -8.45 -2.34 33.38
N GLY A 240 -9.51 -1.88 34.05
CA GLY A 240 -9.67 -2.02 35.50
C GLY A 240 -8.72 -1.07 36.24
N ALA A 241 -7.68 -1.63 36.87
CA ALA A 241 -6.70 -0.86 37.65
C ALA A 241 -5.30 -0.85 37.03
N PHE A 242 -5.07 -1.54 35.90
CA PHE A 242 -3.72 -1.76 35.38
C PHE A 242 -3.58 -1.28 33.93
N LEU A 243 -2.44 -0.66 33.64
CA LEU A 243 -1.90 -0.56 32.30
C LEU A 243 -0.90 -1.70 32.09
N ARG A 244 -1.23 -2.65 31.20
CA ARG A 244 -0.37 -3.78 30.84
C ARG A 244 -0.05 -3.76 29.36
N ASP A 245 1.19 -3.45 29.04
CA ASP A 245 1.68 -3.41 27.67
C ASP A 245 3.17 -3.83 27.60
N SER A 246 3.78 -3.69 26.43
CA SER A 246 5.23 -3.88 26.28
C SER A 246 5.85 -2.82 25.39
N PHE A 247 7.14 -2.62 25.59
CA PHE A 247 7.95 -1.70 24.81
C PHE A 247 9.32 -2.32 24.56
N PHE A 248 10.03 -1.82 23.55
CA PHE A 248 11.34 -2.28 23.16
C PHE A 248 12.37 -1.17 23.35
N LEU A 249 13.48 -1.54 23.99
CA LEU A 249 14.67 -0.70 24.15
C LEU A 249 15.77 -1.25 23.24
N HIS A 250 16.36 -0.39 22.40
CA HIS A 250 17.45 -0.80 21.52
C HIS A 250 18.77 -1.00 22.28
N ARG A 251 19.09 -0.07 23.19
CA ARG A 251 20.35 -0.07 23.95
C ARG A 251 20.16 -0.65 25.35
N PRO A 252 21.19 -1.32 25.91
CA PRO A 252 21.22 -1.71 27.31
C PRO A 252 21.42 -0.49 28.22
N ASP A 253 21.26 -0.70 29.52
CA ASP A 253 21.38 0.31 30.58
C ASP A 253 20.53 1.57 30.35
N ALA A 254 19.32 1.38 29.83
CA ALA A 254 18.39 2.47 29.56
C ALA A 254 17.40 2.65 30.72
N LYS A 255 17.13 3.92 31.08
CA LYS A 255 16.10 4.27 32.05
C LYS A 255 14.82 4.67 31.33
N LEU A 256 13.69 4.13 31.77
CA LEU A 256 12.37 4.60 31.40
C LEU A 256 11.66 5.15 32.64
N ALA A 257 11.22 6.40 32.56
CA ALA A 257 10.37 7.03 33.56
C ALA A 257 8.99 7.33 32.96
N VAL A 258 7.95 7.11 33.76
CA VAL A 258 6.55 7.38 33.38
C VAL A 258 5.92 8.28 34.42
N PHE A 259 5.33 9.36 33.94
CA PHE A 259 4.67 10.38 34.75
C PHE A 259 3.19 10.42 34.40
N ARG A 260 2.33 10.73 35.38
CA ARG A 260 0.99 11.21 35.07
C ARG A 260 1.10 12.68 34.70
N VAL A 261 0.52 13.09 33.57
CA VAL A 261 0.60 14.48 33.10
C VAL A 261 0.12 15.44 34.21
N GLY A 262 0.88 16.52 34.43
CA GLY A 262 0.66 17.47 35.53
C GLY A 262 1.33 17.11 36.87
N ARG A 263 2.08 16.02 36.95
CA ARG A 263 2.94 15.66 38.10
C ARG A 263 4.41 15.71 37.73
N SER A 264 5.25 16.19 38.66
CA SER A 264 6.71 16.21 38.51
C SER A 264 7.36 14.88 38.86
N GLU A 265 6.80 14.12 39.79
CA GLU A 265 7.36 12.84 40.24
C GLU A 265 6.88 11.68 39.34
N PRO A 266 7.77 10.72 38.99
CA PRO A 266 7.39 9.56 38.21
C PRO A 266 6.48 8.65 39.02
N ILE A 267 5.41 8.17 38.39
CA ILE A 267 4.54 7.13 38.96
C ILE A 267 5.12 5.73 38.77
N TRP A 268 6.09 5.61 37.86
CA TRP A 268 6.82 4.39 37.59
C TRP A 268 8.18 4.75 36.99
N GLU A 269 9.26 4.12 37.45
CA GLU A 269 10.60 4.31 36.93
C GLU A 269 11.39 3.00 37.03
N ARG A 270 12.13 2.66 35.97
CA ARG A 270 13.00 1.48 35.97
C ARG A 270 14.19 1.65 35.02
N ARG A 271 15.33 1.11 35.45
CA ARG A 271 16.55 0.95 34.62
C ARG A 271 16.65 -0.48 34.12
N TYR A 272 17.03 -0.65 32.86
CA TYR A 272 17.03 -1.92 32.14
C TYR A 272 18.42 -2.26 31.64
N GLU A 273 19.05 -3.29 32.23
CA GLU A 273 20.41 -3.72 31.87
C GLU A 273 20.53 -4.32 30.47
N LYS A 274 19.42 -4.76 29.86
CA LYS A 274 19.41 -5.47 28.57
C LYS A 274 18.53 -4.79 27.54
N SER A 275 19.00 -4.78 26.30
CA SER A 275 18.19 -4.50 25.10
C SER A 275 17.08 -5.55 24.93
N GLY A 276 15.98 -5.16 24.28
CA GLY A 276 14.89 -6.05 23.93
C GLY A 276 13.52 -5.57 24.38
N TRP A 277 12.54 -6.48 24.26
CA TRP A 277 11.16 -6.26 24.68
C TRP A 277 10.99 -6.44 26.18
N HIS A 278 10.50 -5.40 26.84
CA HIS A 278 10.20 -5.34 28.27
C HIS A 278 8.70 -5.21 28.52
N LYS A 279 8.24 -5.73 29.66
CA LYS A 279 6.85 -5.57 30.10
C LYS A 279 6.69 -4.27 30.87
N LEU A 280 5.58 -3.58 30.64
CA LEU A 280 5.08 -2.46 31.42
C LEU A 280 3.85 -2.92 32.19
N ASP A 281 3.88 -2.76 33.51
CA ASP A 281 2.74 -3.03 34.39
C ASP A 281 2.67 -1.90 35.42
N ILE A 282 1.69 -1.00 35.26
CA ILE A 282 1.47 0.15 36.14
C ILE A 282 0.08 0.00 36.76
N GLU A 283 0.02 0.00 38.09
CA GLU A 283 -1.24 -0.02 38.85
C GLU A 283 -1.69 1.40 39.20
N PHE A 284 -2.97 1.67 39.00
CA PHE A 284 -3.64 2.93 39.32
C PHE A 284 -4.67 2.70 40.42
N SER A 285 -4.43 3.32 41.58
CA SER A 285 -5.31 3.20 42.74
C SER A 285 -6.70 3.80 42.51
N ASP A 286 -6.80 4.83 41.65
CA ASP A 286 -8.04 5.53 41.30
C ASP A 286 -8.85 4.84 40.19
N ARG A 287 -8.36 3.72 39.63
CA ARG A 287 -9.01 2.93 38.58
C ARG A 287 -9.59 3.79 37.44
N PRO A 288 -8.78 4.66 36.83
CA PRO A 288 -9.25 5.55 35.77
C PRO A 288 -9.70 4.73 34.56
N LYS A 289 -10.62 5.27 33.75
CA LYS A 289 -10.96 4.67 32.45
C LYS A 289 -9.92 5.03 31.38
N THR A 290 -9.42 6.26 31.43
CA THR A 290 -8.33 6.77 30.60
C THR A 290 -7.35 7.55 31.47
N VAL A 291 -6.07 7.54 31.11
CA VAL A 291 -5.03 8.32 31.80
C VAL A 291 -4.04 8.89 30.80
N ARG A 292 -3.71 10.16 30.95
CA ARG A 292 -2.62 10.80 30.19
C ARG A 292 -1.30 10.56 30.89
N LEU A 293 -0.35 9.97 30.16
CA LEU A 293 0.98 9.62 30.64
C LEU A 293 2.03 10.29 29.79
N ARG A 294 3.12 10.71 30.44
CA ARG A 294 4.34 11.19 29.79
C ARG A 294 5.43 10.16 30.01
N PHE A 295 6.08 9.73 28.94
CA PHE A 295 7.16 8.76 28.94
C PHE A 295 8.46 9.47 28.61
N GLU A 296 9.53 9.16 29.34
CA GLU A 296 10.86 9.68 29.10
C GLU A 296 11.90 8.56 29.15
N THR A 297 12.76 8.50 28.12
CA THR A 297 13.97 7.68 28.14
C THR A 297 15.23 8.53 28.11
N ASP A 298 16.23 8.15 28.92
CA ASP A 298 17.55 8.81 28.93
C ASP A 298 18.50 8.31 27.83
N THR A 299 18.07 7.28 27.08
CA THR A 299 18.91 6.60 26.10
C THR A 299 18.25 6.68 24.72
N PRO A 300 18.40 7.82 24.00
CA PRO A 300 17.93 7.96 22.64
C PRO A 300 18.70 7.05 21.67
N VAL A 301 18.07 6.75 20.54
CA VAL A 301 18.57 5.83 19.51
C VAL A 301 18.47 6.51 18.15
N SER A 302 19.52 6.39 17.35
CA SER A 302 19.51 6.89 15.97
C SER A 302 18.74 5.97 15.04
N SER A 303 18.02 6.52 14.07
CA SER A 303 17.47 5.75 12.95
C SER A 303 18.55 5.08 12.13
N GLU A 304 19.78 5.60 12.09
CA GLU A 304 20.91 4.96 11.41
C GLU A 304 21.34 3.65 12.09
N GLU A 305 21.06 3.47 13.38
CA GLU A 305 21.36 2.23 14.11
C GLU A 305 20.32 1.13 13.87
N VAL A 306 19.05 1.51 13.65
CA VAL A 306 17.93 0.54 13.67
C VAL A 306 17.15 0.44 12.38
N ASP A 307 17.12 1.49 11.56
CA ASP A 307 16.27 1.62 10.38
C ASP A 307 16.96 2.49 9.29
N ALA A 308 18.28 2.39 9.15
CA ALA A 308 19.10 3.24 8.24
C ALA A 308 18.61 3.28 6.79
N ARG A 309 17.85 2.26 6.37
CA ARG A 309 17.27 2.14 5.02
C ARG A 309 16.03 3.01 4.79
N ILE A 310 15.31 3.34 5.86
CA ILE A 310 13.99 3.99 5.77
C ILE A 310 14.15 5.51 5.71
N PHE A 311 15.25 6.05 6.21
CA PHE A 311 15.46 7.49 6.36
C PHE A 311 16.73 7.90 5.64
N GLY A 312 16.66 9.00 4.90
CA GLY A 312 17.84 9.58 4.26
C GLY A 312 18.66 10.40 5.25
N ARG A 313 17.98 11.07 6.18
CA ARG A 313 18.58 11.81 7.30
C ARG A 313 18.28 11.11 8.61
N GLU A 314 19.21 11.23 9.56
CA GLU A 314 19.06 10.71 10.91
C GLU A 314 17.82 11.26 11.61
N GLU A 315 17.06 10.35 12.21
CA GLU A 315 15.95 10.62 13.13
C GLU A 315 16.28 10.05 14.51
N ILE A 316 15.87 10.76 15.57
CA ILE A 316 16.13 10.34 16.95
C ILE A 316 14.87 9.71 17.56
N TYR A 317 15.02 8.47 18.01
CA TYR A 317 13.99 7.67 18.66
C TYR A 317 14.22 7.56 20.16
N GLY A 318 13.13 7.34 20.88
CA GLY A 318 13.13 6.89 22.26
C GLY A 318 12.98 5.38 22.32
N ILE A 319 11.74 4.95 22.61
CA ILE A 319 11.38 3.54 22.74
C ILE A 319 10.44 3.12 21.60
N ARG A 320 10.45 1.83 21.26
CA ARG A 320 9.45 1.26 20.34
C ARG A 320 8.30 0.65 21.13
N LEU A 321 7.08 1.06 20.83
CA LEU A 321 5.88 0.61 21.54
C LEU A 321 5.40 -0.74 20.98
N SER A 322 4.68 -1.55 21.75
CA SER A 322 3.98 -2.70 21.17
C SER A 322 2.87 -2.24 20.24
N GLN A 323 2.48 -3.06 19.27
CA GLN A 323 1.56 -2.68 18.20
C GLN A 323 0.30 -1.90 18.64
N ASN A 324 -0.36 -2.37 19.70
CA ASN A 324 -1.62 -1.84 20.22
C ASN A 324 -1.44 -1.09 21.55
N PHE A 325 -0.25 -0.52 21.79
CA PHE A 325 0.10 0.13 23.04
C PHE A 325 -0.95 1.17 23.47
N CYS A 326 -1.27 1.18 24.77
CA CYS A 326 -2.25 2.07 25.38
C CYS A 326 -3.69 1.93 24.87
N ARG A 327 -3.98 0.96 23.98
CA ARG A 327 -5.32 0.67 23.49
C ARG A 327 -5.89 -0.58 24.17
N ARG A 328 -7.14 -0.52 24.61
CA ARG A 328 -7.85 -1.64 25.23
C ARG A 328 -8.25 -2.68 24.20
N ASP A 329 -8.88 -2.23 23.11
CA ASP A 329 -9.49 -3.08 22.09
C ASP A 329 -8.71 -3.04 20.77
N PHE A 330 -8.58 -4.17 20.08
CA PHE A 330 -7.90 -4.24 18.78
C PHE A 330 -8.77 -3.61 17.68
N ARG A 331 -8.14 -2.87 16.78
CA ARG A 331 -8.82 -2.36 15.60
C ARG A 331 -9.06 -3.50 14.60
N ARG A 332 -10.21 -3.45 13.94
CA ARG A 332 -10.59 -4.35 12.84
C ARG A 332 -10.80 -3.55 11.58
N GLU A 333 -10.77 -4.22 10.43
CA GLU A 333 -11.04 -3.60 9.12
C GLU A 333 -10.10 -2.45 8.78
N ILE A 334 -8.82 -2.56 9.20
CA ILE A 334 -7.79 -1.55 9.01
C ILE A 334 -6.82 -1.86 7.86
N SER A 335 -6.96 -3.00 7.17
CA SER A 335 -6.08 -3.43 6.08
C SER A 335 -6.06 -2.50 4.85
N TYR A 336 -7.02 -1.59 4.75
CA TYR A 336 -7.11 -0.55 3.72
C TYR A 336 -7.23 0.86 4.32
N ARG A 337 -6.91 1.02 5.61
CA ARG A 337 -6.98 2.31 6.31
C ARG A 337 -5.57 2.78 6.64
N ARG A 338 -5.02 3.63 5.78
CA ARG A 338 -3.76 4.31 6.04
C ARG A 338 -3.91 5.30 7.20
N THR A 339 -2.88 5.42 8.02
CA THR A 339 -2.78 6.40 9.11
C THR A 339 -1.63 7.36 8.86
N GLU A 340 -1.76 8.60 9.32
CA GLU A 340 -0.65 9.56 9.32
C GLU A 340 0.44 9.08 10.31
N SER A 341 1.70 9.18 9.89
CA SER A 341 2.85 8.90 10.74
C SER A 341 3.92 9.97 10.63
N LEU A 342 4.92 9.90 11.50
CA LEU A 342 6.10 10.76 11.43
C LEU A 342 6.94 10.53 10.18
N ASP A 343 6.93 9.32 9.61
CA ASP A 343 7.60 9.01 8.34
C ASP A 343 7.08 9.92 7.21
N ASP A 344 5.77 10.17 7.20
CA ASP A 344 5.08 11.09 6.29
C ASP A 344 5.28 12.56 6.70
N SER A 345 4.93 12.91 7.93
CA SER A 345 4.77 14.31 8.34
C SER A 345 6.09 15.05 8.44
N ARG A 346 7.21 14.34 8.70
CA ARG A 346 8.54 14.96 8.76
C ARG A 346 8.93 15.64 7.45
N LEU A 347 8.54 15.06 6.31
CA LEU A 347 8.93 15.58 4.99
C LEU A 347 8.33 16.96 4.73
N ALA A 348 7.09 17.18 5.18
CA ALA A 348 6.43 18.49 5.08
C ALA A 348 7.12 19.58 5.91
N GLY A 349 7.81 19.21 6.99
CA GLY A 349 8.57 20.12 7.85
C GLY A 349 9.96 20.47 7.33
N MET A 350 10.48 19.74 6.34
CA MET A 350 11.81 20.01 5.78
C MET A 350 11.82 21.26 4.91
N SER A 351 12.95 21.96 4.89
CA SER A 351 13.24 22.91 3.81
C SER A 351 13.38 22.19 2.46
N PRO A 352 13.19 22.88 1.33
CA PRO A 352 13.36 22.26 0.01
C PRO A 352 14.72 21.60 -0.22
N ARG A 353 15.79 22.16 0.36
CA ARG A 353 17.15 21.60 0.27
C ARG A 353 17.30 20.34 1.12
N GLU A 354 16.80 20.37 2.35
CA GLU A 354 16.86 19.20 3.24
C GLU A 354 16.08 18.02 2.66
N TYR A 355 14.96 18.28 2.00
CA TYR A 355 14.20 17.26 1.29
C TYR A 355 15.01 16.63 0.15
N ASP A 356 15.69 17.43 -0.68
CA ASP A 356 16.51 16.88 -1.78
C ASP A 356 17.63 15.98 -1.24
N GLU A 357 18.28 16.42 -0.15
CA GLU A 357 19.30 15.63 0.53
C GLU A 357 18.70 14.33 1.10
N ASP A 358 17.57 14.37 1.83
CA ASP A 358 16.90 13.16 2.35
C ASP A 358 16.47 12.21 1.21
N TYR A 359 15.90 12.76 0.14
CA TYR A 359 15.38 12.00 -0.98
C TYR A 359 16.50 11.23 -1.72
N ASP A 360 17.62 11.90 -2.01
CA ASP A 360 18.77 11.25 -2.65
C ASP A 360 19.41 10.19 -1.74
N LEU A 361 19.58 10.51 -0.46
CA LEU A 361 20.15 9.59 0.54
C LEU A 361 19.32 8.32 0.67
N ARG A 362 17.99 8.46 0.74
CA ARG A 362 17.06 7.35 0.97
C ARG A 362 16.85 6.47 -0.24
N LEU A 363 16.85 7.05 -1.44
CA LEU A 363 16.45 6.34 -2.65
C LEU A 363 17.63 5.93 -3.55
N TYR A 364 18.72 6.71 -3.56
CA TYR A 364 19.76 6.58 -4.58
C TYR A 364 21.17 6.29 -4.04
N LYS A 365 21.51 6.69 -2.79
CA LYS A 365 22.89 6.57 -2.27
C LYS A 365 23.36 5.14 -1.92
N ASN A 366 22.49 4.23 -1.48
CA ASN A 366 22.92 2.88 -1.08
C ASN A 366 23.42 2.05 -2.27
N GLN A 367 24.47 1.23 -2.06
CA GLN A 367 25.06 0.36 -3.10
C GLN A 367 24.10 -0.79 -3.50
N GLU A 368 24.37 -1.36 -4.68
CA GLU A 368 23.51 -2.13 -5.59
C GLU A 368 22.82 -3.42 -5.05
N GLU A 369 22.82 -3.70 -3.75
CA GLU A 369 22.31 -4.95 -3.18
C GLU A 369 20.82 -4.93 -2.74
N GLU A 370 20.11 -3.81 -2.91
CA GLU A 370 18.74 -3.66 -2.39
C GLU A 370 17.68 -3.70 -3.51
N GLY A 371 17.07 -4.87 -3.72
CA GLY A 371 16.20 -5.17 -4.87
C GLY A 371 15.06 -4.17 -5.16
N ALA A 372 14.39 -3.61 -4.14
CA ALA A 372 13.32 -2.62 -4.34
C ALA A 372 13.85 -1.24 -4.77
N LEU A 373 14.95 -0.77 -4.18
CA LEU A 373 15.61 0.48 -4.57
C LEU A 373 16.27 0.35 -5.95
N ASN A 374 16.74 -0.84 -6.31
CA ASN A 374 17.21 -1.14 -7.65
C ASN A 374 16.11 -0.93 -8.69
N ARG A 375 14.85 -1.30 -8.40
CA ARG A 375 13.74 -1.01 -9.30
C ARG A 375 13.54 0.50 -9.52
N LEU A 376 13.57 1.32 -8.46
CA LEU A 376 13.43 2.77 -8.58
C LEU A 376 14.58 3.39 -9.40
N LYS A 377 15.81 2.92 -9.19
CA LYS A 377 16.98 3.30 -10.00
C LYS A 377 16.80 2.92 -11.47
N THR A 378 16.32 1.72 -11.76
CA THR A 378 16.04 1.27 -13.13
C THR A 378 14.94 2.11 -13.77
N ILE A 379 13.84 2.38 -13.06
CA ILE A 379 12.75 3.23 -13.57
C ILE A 379 13.25 4.64 -13.88
N ARG A 380 14.08 5.23 -13.02
CA ARG A 380 14.70 6.55 -13.28
C ARG A 380 15.52 6.54 -14.56
N LYS A 381 16.38 5.53 -14.75
CA LYS A 381 17.13 5.34 -16.01
C LYS A 381 16.21 5.15 -17.21
N SER A 382 15.13 4.38 -17.08
CA SER A 382 14.14 4.21 -18.14
C SER A 382 13.46 5.54 -18.50
N LYS A 383 13.14 6.39 -17.53
CA LYS A 383 12.60 7.74 -17.78
C LYS A 383 13.60 8.63 -18.51
N GLU A 384 14.89 8.58 -18.14
CA GLU A 384 15.95 9.29 -18.86
C GLU A 384 16.06 8.80 -20.32
N LEU A 385 15.98 7.49 -20.55
CA LEU A 385 15.94 6.91 -21.90
C LEU A 385 14.72 7.42 -22.69
N LEU A 386 13.53 7.37 -22.10
CA LEU A 386 12.28 7.85 -22.73
C LEU A 386 12.31 9.36 -23.00
N SER A 387 12.93 10.14 -22.11
CA SER A 387 13.14 11.59 -22.28
C SER A 387 13.99 11.88 -23.51
N SER A 388 15.04 11.07 -23.75
CA SER A 388 15.91 11.18 -24.92
C SER A 388 15.31 10.65 -26.22
N SER A 389 14.07 10.13 -26.19
CA SER A 389 13.39 9.62 -27.37
C SER A 389 12.77 10.72 -28.21
N ASP A 390 12.96 10.65 -29.52
CA ASP A 390 12.28 11.52 -30.48
C ASP A 390 10.87 11.01 -30.85
N SER A 391 10.43 9.87 -30.32
CA SER A 391 9.16 9.26 -30.70
C SER A 391 8.38 8.67 -29.52
N TYR A 392 7.08 8.48 -29.75
CA TYR A 392 6.22 7.74 -28.84
C TYR A 392 6.28 6.24 -29.14
N LEU A 393 6.31 5.42 -28.08
CA LEU A 393 6.34 3.96 -28.15
C LEU A 393 5.20 3.40 -27.29
N GLU A 394 4.35 2.57 -27.90
CA GLU A 394 3.30 1.81 -27.23
C GLU A 394 3.71 0.33 -27.06
N TRP A 395 3.41 -0.28 -25.92
CA TRP A 395 3.69 -1.69 -25.63
C TRP A 395 2.48 -2.42 -25.01
N SER A 396 2.67 -3.69 -24.64
CA SER A 396 1.60 -4.59 -24.18
C SER A 396 0.71 -4.03 -23.06
N GLU A 397 1.25 -3.35 -22.05
CA GLU A 397 0.46 -2.80 -20.94
C GLU A 397 -0.60 -1.77 -21.40
N MET A 398 -0.24 -0.90 -22.34
CA MET A 398 -1.18 0.08 -22.94
C MET A 398 -2.29 -0.63 -23.71
N LYS A 399 -1.97 -1.73 -24.41
CA LYS A 399 -2.96 -2.56 -25.10
C LYS A 399 -3.93 -3.22 -24.11
N TYR A 400 -3.43 -3.69 -22.96
CA TYR A 400 -4.27 -4.26 -21.90
C TYR A 400 -5.18 -3.21 -21.26
N LEU A 401 -4.69 -1.99 -21.03
CA LEU A 401 -5.53 -0.88 -20.56
C LEU A 401 -6.70 -0.64 -21.53
N ARG A 402 -6.41 -0.48 -22.82
CA ARG A 402 -7.42 -0.25 -23.87
C ARG A 402 -8.50 -1.34 -23.87
N LYS A 403 -8.09 -2.61 -23.83
CA LYS A 403 -9.03 -3.76 -23.76
C LYS A 403 -9.93 -3.71 -22.53
N THR A 404 -9.38 -3.30 -21.38
CA THR A 404 -10.13 -3.24 -20.12
C THR A 404 -11.16 -2.12 -20.13
N VAL A 405 -10.75 -0.94 -20.60
CA VAL A 405 -11.65 0.21 -20.76
C VAL A 405 -12.82 -0.14 -21.69
N SER A 406 -12.54 -0.75 -22.85
CA SER A 406 -13.58 -1.22 -23.77
C SER A 406 -14.54 -2.21 -23.11
N PHE A 407 -14.01 -3.21 -22.41
CA PHE A 407 -14.82 -4.24 -21.75
C PHE A 407 -15.78 -3.68 -20.69
N LEU A 408 -15.32 -2.72 -19.88
CA LEU A 408 -16.13 -2.10 -18.83
C LEU A 408 -17.20 -1.18 -19.44
N LYS A 409 -16.81 -0.38 -20.44
CA LYS A 409 -17.72 0.49 -21.19
C LYS A 409 -18.85 -0.30 -21.86
N GLU A 410 -18.54 -1.42 -22.52
CA GLU A 410 -19.54 -2.30 -23.16
C GLU A 410 -20.58 -2.85 -22.17
N ARG A 411 -20.28 -2.82 -20.86
CA ARG A 411 -21.18 -3.22 -19.77
C ARG A 411 -21.88 -2.04 -19.10
N GLY A 412 -21.74 -0.84 -19.64
CA GLY A 412 -22.32 0.37 -19.07
C GLY A 412 -21.65 0.84 -17.78
N ILE A 413 -20.46 0.32 -17.45
CA ILE A 413 -19.69 0.77 -16.28
C ILE A 413 -18.87 1.98 -16.71
N LYS A 414 -19.08 3.12 -16.06
CA LYS A 414 -18.29 4.33 -16.32
C LYS A 414 -16.83 4.10 -15.91
N VAL A 415 -15.87 4.56 -16.71
CA VAL A 415 -14.44 4.43 -16.42
C VAL A 415 -13.80 5.81 -16.30
N ILE A 416 -13.12 6.06 -15.19
CA ILE A 416 -12.40 7.31 -14.93
C ILE A 416 -10.93 6.96 -14.79
N LEU A 417 -10.10 7.47 -15.69
CA LEU A 417 -8.66 7.28 -15.67
C LEU A 417 -7.99 8.50 -15.01
N ILE A 418 -7.15 8.28 -14.01
CA ILE A 418 -6.42 9.34 -13.33
C ILE A 418 -4.92 9.04 -13.40
N ASN A 419 -4.18 9.88 -14.13
CA ASN A 419 -2.71 9.88 -14.11
C ASN A 419 -2.26 10.60 -12.82
N SER A 420 -2.00 9.82 -11.77
CA SER A 420 -1.66 10.27 -10.42
C SER A 420 -0.45 11.21 -10.40
N PRO A 421 -0.38 12.15 -9.43
CA PRO A 421 0.79 13.00 -9.22
C PRO A 421 2.09 12.20 -9.19
N GLU A 422 3.14 12.84 -9.69
CA GLU A 422 4.50 12.32 -9.64
C GLU A 422 5.42 13.38 -9.05
N ASN A 423 6.41 12.95 -8.26
CA ASN A 423 7.35 13.86 -7.63
C ASN A 423 8.03 14.74 -8.71
N PRO A 424 8.01 16.08 -8.58
CA PRO A 424 8.63 16.98 -9.55
C PRO A 424 10.11 16.67 -9.82
N LEU A 425 10.85 16.11 -8.85
CA LEU A 425 12.25 15.70 -9.04
C LEU A 425 12.41 14.62 -10.11
N GLU A 426 11.41 13.75 -10.27
CA GLU A 426 11.41 12.66 -11.24
C GLU A 426 10.70 13.07 -12.52
N ARG A 427 9.51 13.66 -12.39
CA ARG A 427 8.65 14.06 -13.50
C ARG A 427 9.32 15.04 -14.46
N ASN A 428 9.98 16.07 -13.91
CA ASN A 428 10.61 17.12 -14.71
C ASN A 428 11.74 16.60 -15.60
N SER A 429 12.28 15.40 -15.33
CA SER A 429 13.34 14.79 -16.14
C SER A 429 12.87 14.31 -17.52
N TYR A 430 11.56 14.07 -17.71
CA TYR A 430 11.04 13.43 -18.92
C TYR A 430 9.69 13.95 -19.42
N GLU A 431 8.98 14.78 -18.65
CA GLU A 431 7.65 15.29 -19.02
C GLU A 431 7.63 16.09 -20.33
N SER A 432 8.75 16.73 -20.70
CA SER A 432 8.88 17.48 -21.94
C SER A 432 9.15 16.59 -23.17
N GLY A 433 9.53 15.34 -22.96
CA GLY A 433 9.93 14.38 -24.00
C GLY A 433 8.79 13.93 -24.90
N ALA A 434 9.13 13.41 -26.10
CA ALA A 434 8.12 12.95 -27.06
C ALA A 434 7.28 11.80 -26.51
N TRP A 435 7.90 10.90 -25.75
CA TRP A 435 7.20 9.76 -25.17
C TRP A 435 6.11 10.18 -24.16
N TYR A 436 6.41 11.09 -23.22
CA TYR A 436 5.43 11.49 -22.20
C TYR A 436 4.22 12.18 -22.80
N LYS A 437 4.44 13.06 -23.79
CA LYS A 437 3.36 13.70 -24.56
C LYS A 437 2.51 12.67 -25.29
N GLY A 438 3.14 11.70 -25.94
CA GLY A 438 2.44 10.60 -26.61
C GLY A 438 1.66 9.71 -25.65
N TYR A 439 2.17 9.48 -24.44
CA TYR A 439 1.50 8.76 -23.36
C TYR A 439 0.22 9.48 -22.92
N LEU A 440 0.29 10.79 -22.68
CA LEU A 440 -0.90 11.60 -22.35
C LEU A 440 -1.91 11.61 -23.50
N GLN A 441 -1.44 11.74 -24.75
CA GLN A 441 -2.29 11.63 -25.94
C GLN A 441 -2.96 10.26 -26.06
N PHE A 442 -2.25 9.18 -25.76
CA PHE A 442 -2.83 7.83 -25.71
C PHE A 442 -3.94 7.74 -24.67
N LEU A 443 -3.75 8.28 -23.45
CA LEU A 443 -4.79 8.28 -22.42
C LEU A 443 -6.00 9.13 -22.80
N ASP A 444 -5.78 10.33 -23.33
CA ASP A 444 -6.86 11.20 -23.82
C ASP A 444 -7.63 10.54 -24.98
N SER A 445 -6.94 9.76 -25.83
CA SER A 445 -7.58 9.00 -26.93
C SER A 445 -8.57 7.92 -26.45
N LEU A 446 -8.51 7.50 -25.18
CA LEU A 446 -9.46 6.54 -24.61
C LEU A 446 -10.79 7.19 -24.22
N LYS A 447 -10.85 8.52 -24.12
CA LYS A 447 -12.06 9.25 -23.77
C LYS A 447 -13.15 9.00 -24.80
N SER A 448 -14.35 8.78 -24.28
CA SER A 448 -15.56 8.61 -25.07
C SER A 448 -16.75 8.71 -24.13
N ASP A 449 -17.98 8.59 -24.63
CA ASP A 449 -19.15 8.52 -23.74
C ASP A 449 -18.97 7.40 -22.69
N GLY A 450 -19.09 7.77 -21.41
CA GLY A 450 -18.84 6.90 -20.27
C GLY A 450 -17.37 6.64 -19.90
N VAL A 451 -16.40 7.24 -20.59
CA VAL A 451 -14.96 7.11 -20.30
C VAL A 451 -14.29 8.48 -20.20
N TYR A 452 -13.69 8.76 -19.05
CA TYR A 452 -13.09 10.04 -18.70
C TYR A 452 -11.60 9.88 -18.39
N PHE A 453 -10.83 10.95 -18.60
CA PHE A 453 -9.41 11.00 -18.26
C PHE A 453 -9.06 12.36 -17.65
N HIS A 454 -8.36 12.31 -16.52
CA HIS A 454 -7.81 13.45 -15.80
C HIS A 454 -6.30 13.27 -15.61
N ASP A 455 -5.54 14.27 -16.04
CA ASP A 455 -4.10 14.31 -15.76
C ASP A 455 -3.84 15.06 -14.46
N ALA A 456 -3.52 14.31 -13.40
CA ALA A 456 -3.18 14.85 -12.09
C ALA A 456 -1.66 14.88 -11.85
N SER A 457 -0.84 14.61 -12.87
CA SER A 457 0.62 14.52 -12.74
C SER A 457 1.26 15.75 -12.07
N ALA A 458 0.68 16.93 -12.30
CA ALA A 458 1.12 18.22 -11.79
C ALA A 458 0.36 18.71 -10.54
N LEU A 459 -0.64 17.97 -10.07
CA LEU A 459 -1.58 18.45 -9.05
C LEU A 459 -0.88 18.78 -7.72
N ILE A 460 0.10 17.95 -7.33
CA ILE A 460 0.93 18.18 -6.14
C ILE A 460 2.28 18.73 -6.60
N SER A 461 2.43 20.05 -6.58
CA SER A 461 3.66 20.72 -7.06
C SER A 461 4.78 20.78 -6.02
N ASP A 462 4.46 20.64 -4.73
CA ASP A 462 5.47 20.58 -3.67
C ASP A 462 6.04 19.17 -3.59
N LYS A 463 7.33 19.01 -3.91
CA LYS A 463 8.05 17.73 -3.82
C LYS A 463 7.97 17.09 -2.42
N ARG A 464 7.82 17.90 -1.36
CA ARG A 464 7.65 17.40 0.02
C ARG A 464 6.32 16.68 0.24
N GLY A 465 5.40 16.80 -0.71
CA GLY A 465 4.17 16.02 -0.77
C GLY A 465 4.38 14.54 -1.10
N PHE A 466 5.61 14.10 -1.40
CA PHE A 466 5.91 12.74 -1.84
C PHE A 466 6.88 12.02 -0.91
N LEU A 467 6.57 10.76 -0.61
CA LEU A 467 7.47 9.82 0.04
C LEU A 467 8.58 9.38 -0.92
N ASP A 468 8.27 9.11 -2.18
CA ASP A 468 9.22 8.63 -3.19
C ASP A 468 8.82 9.17 -4.58
N PRO A 469 9.23 8.59 -5.72
CA PRO A 469 8.82 9.10 -7.04
C PRO A 469 7.31 9.24 -7.24
N HIS A 470 6.46 8.43 -6.62
CA HIS A 470 5.03 8.35 -6.96
C HIS A 470 4.08 8.11 -5.77
N HIS A 471 4.58 7.79 -4.58
CA HIS A 471 3.74 7.68 -3.38
C HIS A 471 3.59 9.03 -2.69
N LEU A 472 2.33 9.47 -2.54
CA LEU A 472 2.01 10.68 -1.79
C LEU A 472 2.15 10.47 -0.28
N THR A 473 2.59 11.53 0.40
CA THR A 473 2.46 11.65 1.86
C THR A 473 0.98 11.64 2.27
N TYR A 474 0.68 11.30 3.53
CA TYR A 474 -0.70 11.26 4.02
C TYR A 474 -1.49 12.54 3.70
N ARG A 475 -0.89 13.72 3.93
CA ARG A 475 -1.54 15.02 3.70
C ARG A 475 -1.75 15.33 2.22
N ALA A 476 -0.74 15.08 1.38
CA ALA A 476 -0.87 15.26 -0.06
C ALA A 476 -1.90 14.30 -0.68
N ALA A 477 -2.02 13.08 -0.15
CA ALA A 477 -3.06 12.14 -0.55
C ALA A 477 -4.48 12.61 -0.17
N ARG A 478 -4.65 13.28 0.98
CA ARG A 478 -5.92 13.92 1.37
C ARG A 478 -6.28 15.06 0.41
N GLU A 479 -5.30 15.86 0.00
CA GLU A 479 -5.47 16.91 -1.00
C GLU A 479 -5.85 16.33 -2.36
N ALA A 480 -5.11 15.35 -2.87
CA ALA A 480 -5.41 14.66 -4.13
C ALA A 480 -6.81 14.03 -4.11
N THR A 481 -7.19 13.38 -3.00
CA THR A 481 -8.52 12.78 -2.83
C THR A 481 -9.64 13.81 -3.00
N ARG A 482 -9.45 15.04 -2.51
CA ARG A 482 -10.46 16.12 -2.67
C ARG A 482 -10.65 16.48 -4.14
N HIS A 483 -9.56 16.62 -4.90
CA HIS A 483 -9.65 16.90 -6.34
C HIS A 483 -10.27 15.74 -7.11
N TYR A 484 -9.90 14.50 -6.76
CA TYR A 484 -10.48 13.31 -7.39
C TYR A 484 -11.98 13.22 -7.10
N SER A 485 -12.41 13.53 -5.88
CA SER A 485 -13.83 13.61 -5.49
C SER A 485 -14.60 14.58 -6.38
N GLU A 486 -14.06 15.79 -6.61
CA GLU A 486 -14.66 16.80 -7.48
C GLU A 486 -14.81 16.31 -8.92
N TRP A 487 -13.73 15.76 -9.51
CA TRP A 487 -13.77 15.23 -10.88
C TRP A 487 -14.72 14.05 -11.04
N ILE A 488 -14.69 13.09 -10.10
CA ILE A 488 -15.57 11.93 -10.13
C ILE A 488 -17.02 12.37 -10.02
N ARG A 489 -17.34 13.32 -9.14
CA ARG A 489 -18.70 13.86 -9.03
C ARG A 489 -19.18 14.44 -10.35
N ASP A 490 -18.34 15.27 -10.99
CA ASP A 490 -18.70 15.94 -12.24
C ASP A 490 -18.90 14.91 -13.39
N ASP A 491 -18.02 13.92 -13.52
CA ASP A 491 -18.09 12.83 -14.51
C ASP A 491 -19.29 11.88 -14.28
N LEU A 492 -19.66 11.70 -13.01
CA LEU A 492 -20.81 10.89 -12.62
C LEU A 492 -22.13 11.66 -12.62
N SER A 493 -22.08 13.00 -12.71
CA SER A 493 -23.21 13.91 -12.60
C SER A 493 -23.97 13.74 -11.27
N LEU A 494 -23.21 13.73 -10.17
CA LEU A 494 -23.70 13.53 -8.80
C LEU A 494 -23.86 14.82 -7.99
#